data_AF-A0A0W0YPJ4-F1
#
_entry.id   AF-A0A0W0YPJ4-F1
#
_cell.length_a   1.000
_cell.length_b   1.000
_cell.length_c   1.000
_cell.angle_alpha   90.00
_cell.angle_beta   90.00
_cell.angle_gamma   90.00
#
_symmetry.space_group_name_H-M   'P 1'
#
loop_
_entity.id
_entity.type
_entity.pdbx_description
1 polymer ?
#
loop_
_entity_poly.entity_id
_entity_poly.type
_entity_poly.pdbx_seq_one_letter_code
_entity_poly.pdbx_strand_id
1 'polypeptide(L)' 'MKKLIIGFFIIASSVAFSATKTDLNAKWICTTNASSSDVAGDKAADDKMANTQGSATESFAFAVKNCRDCTKITCETQE' A
#
# COMPACT_ATOMS: atom_id res chain seq x y z
N MET A 1 11.87 54.00 -31.06
CA MET A 1 12.92 53.79 -30.02
C MET A 1 12.18 53.78 -28.68
N LYS A 2 12.26 52.83 -27.76
CA LYS A 2 13.10 51.66 -27.51
C LYS A 2 12.22 50.70 -26.70
N LYS A 3 12.20 49.42 -27.07
CA LYS A 3 11.35 48.37 -26.51
C LYS A 3 11.75 48.08 -25.06
N LEU A 4 10.81 48.13 -24.11
CA LEU A 4 11.02 47.65 -22.74
C LEU A 4 10.85 46.13 -22.71
N ILE A 5 11.99 45.42 -22.78
CA ILE A 5 12.14 44.03 -22.35
C ILE A 5 12.65 44.12 -20.92
N ILE A 6 12.01 43.41 -19.97
CA ILE A 6 12.48 42.97 -18.62
C ILE A 6 11.17 42.59 -17.90
N GLY A 7 10.93 41.41 -17.36
CA GLY A 7 11.72 40.20 -17.19
C GLY A 7 10.74 39.23 -16.54
N PHE A 8 10.60 38.04 -17.11
CA PHE A 8 9.60 37.05 -16.75
C PHE A 8 10.01 36.36 -15.44
N PHE A 9 9.51 36.84 -14.30
CA PHE A 9 9.68 36.16 -13.01
C PHE A 9 8.56 35.14 -12.83
N ILE A 10 8.66 33.99 -13.50
CA ILE A 10 7.91 32.80 -13.09
C ILE A 10 8.59 32.29 -11.83
N ILE A 11 8.01 32.64 -10.69
CA ILE A 11 8.24 31.95 -9.43
C ILE A 11 7.58 30.58 -9.60
N ALA A 12 8.37 29.61 -10.07
CA ALA A 12 7.99 28.22 -10.07
C ALA A 12 7.93 27.77 -8.60
N SER A 13 6.76 27.89 -8.00
CA SER A 13 6.44 27.29 -6.71
C SER A 13 6.49 25.77 -6.88
N SER A 14 7.67 25.18 -6.70
CA SER A 14 7.80 23.75 -6.51
C SER A 14 7.11 23.38 -5.20
N VAL A 15 5.85 22.94 -5.30
CA VAL A 15 5.15 22.29 -4.19
C VAL A 15 5.95 21.03 -3.85
N ALA A 16 6.74 21.08 -2.79
CA ALA A 16 7.39 19.92 -2.24
C ALA A 16 6.30 19.07 -1.58
N PHE A 17 5.78 18.09 -2.32
CA PHE A 17 4.99 17.03 -1.70
C PHE A 17 5.88 16.36 -0.66
N SER A 18 5.52 16.48 0.62
CA SER A 18 6.17 15.71 1.67
C SER A 18 5.91 14.24 1.38
N ALA A 19 6.89 13.57 0.79
CA ALA A 19 6.89 12.13 0.66
C ALA A 19 7.00 11.55 2.07
N THR A 20 5.85 11.29 2.69
CA THR A 20 5.78 10.49 3.91
C THR A 20 6.42 9.16 3.56
N LYS A 21 7.58 8.86 4.18
CA LYS A 21 8.27 7.60 3.93
C LYS A 21 7.34 6.49 4.39
N THR A 22 7.00 5.55 3.51
CA THR A 22 6.26 4.35 3.89
C THR A 22 7.08 3.57 4.91
N ASP A 23 6.57 3.44 6.13
CA ASP A 23 7.23 2.65 7.17
C ASP A 23 6.91 1.17 6.98
N LEU A 24 7.90 0.41 6.48
CA LEU A 24 7.77 -1.03 6.26
C LEU A 24 7.78 -1.84 7.57
N ASN A 25 8.18 -1.22 8.69
CA ASN A 25 8.16 -1.83 10.02
C ASN A 25 6.89 -1.48 10.81
N ALA A 26 5.99 -0.68 10.24
CA ALA A 26 4.67 -0.47 10.80
C ALA A 26 3.88 -1.79 10.89
N LYS A 27 2.73 -1.77 11.54
CA LYS A 27 1.85 -2.93 11.62
C LYS A 27 1.04 -3.02 10.33
N TRP A 28 1.42 -3.95 9.46
CA TRP A 28 0.72 -4.20 8.20
C TRP A 28 -0.21 -5.39 8.32
N ILE A 29 -1.37 -5.31 7.69
CA ILE A 29 -2.26 -6.44 7.43
C ILE A 29 -2.33 -6.59 5.91
N CYS A 30 -2.10 -7.81 5.42
CA CYS A 30 -2.25 -8.11 4.01
C CYS A 30 -3.37 -9.14 3.80
N THR A 31 -4.32 -8.79 2.94
CA THR A 31 -5.46 -9.64 2.55
C THR A 31 -5.38 -9.99 1.07
N THR A 32 -6.06 -11.06 0.67
CA THR A 32 -6.15 -11.49 -0.73
C THR A 32 -7.56 -11.32 -1.27
N ASN A 33 -7.70 -11.01 -2.56
CA ASN A 33 -9.00 -10.95 -3.25
C ASN A 33 -9.58 -12.35 -3.58
N ALA A 34 -9.10 -13.44 -2.97
CA ALA A 34 -9.71 -14.74 -3.21
C ALA A 34 -11.23 -14.66 -2.90
N SER A 35 -12.06 -15.23 -3.79
CA SER A 35 -13.48 -15.39 -3.47
C SER A 35 -13.58 -16.14 -2.15
N SER A 36 -14.39 -15.64 -1.21
CA SER A 36 -14.58 -16.31 0.08
C SER A 36 -14.89 -17.79 -0.17
N SER A 37 -14.02 -18.66 0.31
CA SER A 37 -14.16 -20.09 0.11
C SER A 37 -15.20 -20.64 1.09
N ASP A 38 -16.04 -21.57 0.62
CA ASP A 38 -16.95 -22.33 1.49
C ASP A 38 -16.22 -23.43 2.26
N VAL A 39 -14.94 -23.66 1.97
CA VAL A 39 -14.08 -24.60 2.68
C VAL A 39 -13.64 -23.95 3.99
N ALA A 40 -14.04 -24.54 5.12
CA ALA A 40 -13.76 -23.99 6.45
C ALA A 40 -12.26 -23.72 6.72
N GLY A 41 -11.36 -24.51 6.14
CA GLY A 41 -9.92 -24.32 6.26
C GLY A 41 -9.41 -23.06 5.57
N ASP A 42 -9.96 -22.74 4.40
CA ASP A 42 -9.59 -21.55 3.63
C ASP A 42 -10.13 -20.29 4.31
N LYS A 43 -11.38 -20.34 4.81
CA LYS A 43 -11.97 -19.25 5.58
C LYS A 43 -11.18 -18.93 6.85
N ALA A 44 -10.74 -19.96 7.58
CA ALA A 44 -9.90 -19.76 8.76
C ALA A 44 -8.54 -19.14 8.41
N ALA A 45 -7.99 -19.44 7.23
CA ALA A 45 -6.78 -18.81 6.73
C ALA A 45 -7.04 -17.33 6.41
N ASP A 46 -8.11 -17.01 5.69
CA ASP A 46 -8.53 -15.63 5.37
C ASP A 46 -8.76 -14.79 6.63
N ASP A 47 -9.52 -15.33 7.59
CA ASP A 47 -9.78 -14.69 8.89
C ASP A 47 -8.46 -14.46 9.64
N LYS A 48 -7.55 -15.43 9.60
CA LYS A 48 -6.22 -15.27 10.21
C LYS A 48 -5.42 -14.18 9.50
N MET A 49 -5.49 -14.06 8.17
CA MET A 49 -4.79 -12.98 7.45
C MET A 49 -5.33 -11.61 7.81
N ALA A 50 -6.65 -11.47 7.87
CA ALA A 50 -7.32 -10.22 8.21
C ALA A 50 -7.04 -9.76 9.65
N ASN A 51 -6.58 -10.64 10.53
CA ASN A 51 -6.32 -10.34 11.94
C ASN A 51 -4.83 -10.44 12.34
N THR A 52 -3.95 -10.92 11.44
CA THR A 52 -2.51 -11.05 11.74
C THR A 52 -1.78 -9.80 11.29
N GLN A 53 -1.31 -9.02 12.25
CA GLN A 53 -0.43 -7.88 12.02
C GLN A 53 1.03 -8.34 12.00
N GLY A 54 1.83 -7.74 11.13
CA GLY A 54 3.27 -7.99 11.04
C GLY A 54 3.98 -6.86 10.32
N SER A 55 5.29 -7.00 10.12
CA SER A 55 6.00 -6.12 9.19
C SER A 55 5.44 -6.28 7.77
N ALA A 56 5.68 -5.31 6.89
CA ALA A 56 5.21 -5.37 5.50
C ALA A 56 5.64 -6.67 4.80
N THR A 57 6.88 -7.11 5.04
CA THR A 57 7.43 -8.34 4.46
C THR A 57 6.76 -9.60 5.01
N GLU A 58 6.54 -9.67 6.32
CA GLU A 58 5.91 -10.84 6.95
C GLU A 58 4.44 -10.97 6.54
N SER A 59 3.70 -9.86 6.59
CA SER A 59 2.29 -9.84 6.20
C SER A 59 2.11 -10.17 4.72
N PHE A 60 2.98 -9.64 3.85
CA PHE A 60 2.96 -10.00 2.43
C PHE A 60 3.33 -11.47 2.20
N ALA A 61 4.38 -11.98 2.83
CA ALA A 61 4.78 -13.38 2.70
C ALA A 61 3.69 -14.34 3.21
N PHE A 62 2.97 -13.94 4.26
CA PHE A 62 1.83 -14.69 4.75
C PHE A 62 0.68 -14.68 3.73
N ALA A 63 0.33 -13.53 3.16
CA ALA A 63 -0.70 -13.43 2.13
C ALA A 63 -0.37 -14.27 0.89
N VAL A 64 0.86 -14.24 0.41
CA VAL A 64 1.31 -15.05 -0.75
C VAL A 64 1.20 -16.55 -0.45
N LYS A 65 1.58 -17.00 0.76
CA LYS A 65 1.50 -18.42 1.14
C LYS A 65 0.08 -18.96 1.16
N ASN A 66 -0.89 -18.12 1.51
CA ASN A 66 -2.30 -18.50 1.55
C ASN A 66 -3.04 -18.11 0.26
N CYS A 67 -2.32 -17.57 -0.73
CA CYS A 67 -2.91 -17.14 -1.98
C CYS A 67 -3.13 -18.34 -2.92
N ARG A 68 -4.33 -18.93 -2.89
CA ARG A 68 -4.66 -20.11 -3.69
C ARG A 68 -5.08 -19.77 -5.13
N ASP A 69 -5.89 -18.72 -5.29
CA ASP A 69 -6.47 -18.25 -6.56
C ASP A 69 -6.56 -16.71 -6.66
N CYS A 70 -5.73 -16.00 -5.90
CA CYS A 70 -5.77 -14.54 -5.92
C CYS A 70 -4.92 -13.94 -7.03
N THR A 71 -5.48 -12.91 -7.67
CA THR A 71 -4.78 -12.03 -8.62
C THR A 71 -4.31 -10.74 -7.96
N LYS A 72 -4.75 -10.48 -6.74
CA LYS A 72 -4.49 -9.25 -6.00
C LYS A 72 -4.27 -9.53 -4.51
N ILE A 73 -3.21 -8.94 -3.99
CA ILE A 73 -2.94 -8.80 -2.55
C ILE A 73 -3.09 -7.31 -2.20
N THR A 74 -3.81 -7.03 -1.12
CA THR A 74 -4.00 -5.67 -0.58
C THR A 74 -3.31 -5.62 0.77
N CYS A 75 -2.37 -4.69 0.96
CA CYS A 75 -1.70 -4.50 2.24
C CYS A 75 -1.99 -3.09 2.77
N GLU A 76 -2.46 -3.01 4.01
CA GLU A 76 -2.83 -1.77 4.68
C GLU A 76 -2.07 -1.67 6.01
N THR A 77 -1.59 -0.47 6.32
CA THR A 77 -1.05 -0.15 7.63
C THR A 77 -2.20 0.04 8.60
N GLN A 78 -2.14 -0.66 9.72
CA GLN A 78 -3.01 -0.42 10.85
C GLN A 78 -2.37 0.65 11.74
N GLU A 79 -3.04 1.79 11.85
CA GLU A 79 -2.69 2.84 12.80
C GLU A 79 -2.92 2.40 14.26
#